data_AF-A0A928KZQ9-F1
#
_entry.id   AF-A0A928KZQ9-F1
#
_cell.length_a   1.000
_cell.length_b   1.000
_cell.length_c   1.000
_cell.angle_alpha   90.00
_cell.angle_beta   90.00
_cell.angle_gamma   90.00
#
_symmetry.space_group_name_H-M   'P 1'
#
loop_
_entity.id
_entity.type
_entity.pdbx_description
1 polymer ?
#
loop_
_entity_poly.entity_id
_entity_poly.type
_entity_poly.pdbx_seq_one_letter_code
_entity_poly.pdbx_strand_id
1 'polypeptide(L)'
;MENELVFLPDNYINAEPFTYSNIIAEHTNISHHAIKQLIVKYENDLSELGTLAFEIQACPHKTGASLEKIYHLNEQQATLLITYMKNTEPVRRFKKALVKGFFAMREELTERRINRSMLKHTHKSLAEAVKLIPPHPHSAFDYAKYHALAYIVAFGCSPSKLKKRRNAKA
;
A
#
# COMPACT_ATOMS: atom_id res chain seq x y z
N MET A 1 12.20 -13.51 14.41
CA MET A 1 11.64 -12.61 13.37
C MET A 1 10.19 -12.98 13.25
N GLU A 2 9.28 -12.11 13.68
CA GLU A 2 7.86 -12.33 13.44
C GLU A 2 7.66 -12.23 11.93
N ASN A 3 7.34 -13.36 11.28
CA ASN A 3 7.09 -13.39 9.85
C ASN A 3 5.81 -12.58 9.58
N GLU A 4 5.98 -11.43 8.96
CA GLU A 4 4.91 -10.52 8.60
C GLU A 4 3.95 -11.24 7.64
N LEU A 5 2.68 -11.37 8.03
CA LEU A 5 1.67 -12.13 7.27
C LEU A 5 0.90 -11.26 6.28
N VAL A 6 0.80 -9.97 6.56
CA VAL A 6 0.00 -8.99 5.83
C VAL A 6 0.89 -7.80 5.56
N PHE A 7 0.85 -7.30 4.34
CA PHE A 7 1.72 -6.25 3.83
C PHE A 7 0.89 -5.06 3.41
N LEU A 8 1.49 -3.87 3.48
CA LEU A 8 0.93 -2.63 2.96
C LEU A 8 1.76 -2.15 1.76
N PRO A 9 1.12 -1.84 0.62
CA PRO A 9 1.81 -1.31 -0.54
C PRO A 9 2.17 0.16 -0.32
N ASP A 10 3.46 0.45 -0.14
CA ASP A 10 4.04 1.78 0.03
C ASP A 10 3.38 2.64 1.15
N ASN A 11 3.92 3.85 1.40
CA ASN A 11 3.39 4.79 2.40
C ASN A 11 2.13 5.55 1.94
N TYR A 12 1.29 4.96 1.08
CA TYR A 12 0.08 5.61 0.60
C TYR A 12 -1.07 5.54 1.62
N ILE A 13 -1.84 6.62 1.73
CA ILE A 13 -2.96 6.76 2.69
C ILE A 13 -4.16 5.85 2.32
N ASN A 14 -4.25 5.51 1.04
CA ASN A 14 -5.29 4.65 0.47
C ASN A 14 -4.73 3.27 0.10
N ALA A 15 -3.59 2.89 0.67
CA ALA A 15 -3.04 1.55 0.52
C ALA A 15 -4.04 0.52 1.07
N GLU A 16 -4.18 -0.61 0.38
CA GLU A 16 -4.97 -1.74 0.84
C GLU A 16 -4.03 -2.85 1.34
N PRO A 17 -4.27 -3.41 2.53
CA PRO A 17 -3.47 -4.51 3.02
C PRO A 17 -3.70 -5.76 2.17
N PHE A 18 -2.62 -6.49 1.91
CA PHE A 18 -2.67 -7.72 1.12
C PHE A 18 -1.73 -8.78 1.67
N THR A 19 -1.95 -10.03 1.29
CA THR A 19 -1.07 -11.17 1.57
C THR A 19 -0.66 -11.84 0.27
N TYR A 20 0.48 -12.54 0.30
CA TYR A 20 0.95 -13.30 -0.84
C TYR A 20 0.55 -14.78 -0.76
N SER A 21 0.33 -15.42 -1.91
CA SER A 21 -0.04 -16.83 -1.97
C SER A 21 1.06 -17.79 -1.48
N ASN A 22 2.34 -17.44 -1.58
CA ASN A 22 3.47 -18.21 -1.02
C ASN A 22 3.47 -18.17 0.52
N ILE A 23 3.16 -17.03 1.13
CA ILE A 23 3.09 -16.89 2.58
C ILE A 23 1.96 -17.73 3.16
N ILE A 24 0.81 -17.77 2.46
CA ILE A 24 -0.29 -18.69 2.82
C ILE A 24 0.21 -20.14 2.75
N ALA A 25 0.95 -20.52 1.72
CA ALA A 25 1.49 -21.87 1.55
C ALA A 25 2.41 -22.27 2.70
N GLU A 26 3.36 -21.40 3.04
CA GLU A 26 4.33 -21.59 4.13
C GLU A 26 3.65 -21.77 5.48
N HIS A 27 2.65 -20.95 5.81
CA HIS A 27 2.02 -20.98 7.13
C HIS A 27 0.94 -22.05 7.28
N THR A 28 0.38 -22.53 6.16
CA THR A 28 -0.66 -23.58 6.18
C THR A 28 -0.10 -24.99 5.96
N ASN A 29 1.21 -25.12 5.65
CA ASN A 29 1.85 -26.38 5.25
C ASN A 29 1.16 -27.03 4.03
N ILE A 30 0.60 -26.22 3.14
CA ILE A 30 -0.03 -26.66 1.90
C ILE A 30 0.87 -26.24 0.76
N SER A 31 1.01 -27.09 -0.27
CA SER A 31 1.84 -26.74 -1.42
C SER A 31 1.31 -25.49 -2.12
N HIS A 32 2.22 -24.61 -2.54
CA HIS A 32 1.85 -23.41 -3.28
C HIS A 32 1.04 -23.73 -4.54
N HIS A 33 1.38 -24.83 -5.20
CA HIS A 33 0.61 -25.36 -6.32
C HIS A 33 -0.87 -25.63 -5.97
N ALA A 34 -1.17 -26.23 -4.82
CA ALA A 34 -2.54 -26.50 -4.40
C ALA A 34 -3.31 -25.19 -4.13
N ILE A 35 -2.65 -24.19 -3.54
CA ILE A 35 -3.25 -22.86 -3.33
C ILE A 35 -3.52 -22.17 -4.67
N LYS A 36 -2.57 -22.24 -5.61
CA LYS A 36 -2.77 -21.71 -6.97
C LYS A 36 -3.95 -22.37 -7.66
N GLN A 37 -4.09 -23.69 -7.56
CA GLN A 37 -5.26 -24.38 -8.12
C GLN A 37 -6.56 -23.92 -7.47
N LEU A 38 -6.55 -23.66 -6.16
CA LEU A 38 -7.71 -23.14 -5.44
C LEU A 38 -8.09 -21.74 -5.94
N ILE A 39 -7.10 -20.85 -6.13
CA ILE A 39 -7.30 -19.50 -6.67
C ILE A 39 -7.88 -19.56 -8.08
N VAL A 40 -7.31 -20.39 -8.97
CA VAL A 40 -7.81 -20.55 -10.34
C VAL A 40 -9.22 -21.14 -10.36
N LYS A 41 -9.52 -22.09 -9.45
CA LYS A 41 -10.85 -22.72 -9.37
C LYS A 41 -11.93 -21.71 -8.97
N TYR A 42 -11.62 -20.76 -8.10
CA TYR A 42 -12.56 -19.76 -7.59
C TYR A 42 -12.20 -18.34 -8.10
N GLU A 43 -11.62 -18.25 -9.30
CA GLU A 43 -11.14 -16.98 -9.86
C GLU A 43 -12.27 -15.97 -10.03
N ASN A 44 -13.44 -16.41 -10.49
CA ASN A 44 -14.62 -15.57 -10.66
C ASN A 44 -15.04 -14.94 -9.32
N ASP A 45 -15.27 -15.75 -8.29
CA ASP A 45 -15.66 -15.29 -6.96
C ASP A 45 -14.62 -14.32 -6.35
N LEU A 46 -13.33 -14.60 -6.55
CA LEU A 46 -12.25 -13.74 -6.06
C LEU A 46 -12.14 -12.42 -6.85
N SER A 47 -12.47 -12.43 -8.14
CA SER A 47 -12.45 -11.25 -9.01
C SER A 47 -13.58 -10.26 -8.70
N GLU A 48 -14.70 -10.75 -8.14
CA GLU A 48 -15.79 -9.90 -7.63
C GLU A 48 -15.34 -9.06 -6.42
N LEU A 49 -14.38 -9.56 -5.64
CA LEU A 49 -13.83 -8.91 -4.45
C LEU A 49 -12.64 -7.99 -4.75
N GLY A 50 -12.26 -7.84 -6.02
CA GLY A 50 -11.18 -6.95 -6.47
C GLY A 50 -10.29 -7.57 -7.55
N THR A 51 -9.36 -6.79 -8.07
CA THR A 51 -8.44 -7.23 -9.12
C THR A 51 -7.44 -8.26 -8.58
N LEU A 52 -7.36 -9.43 -9.22
CA LEU A 52 -6.38 -10.46 -8.89
C LEU A 52 -5.00 -10.12 -9.47
N ALA A 53 -4.23 -9.33 -8.73
CA ALA A 53 -2.86 -9.00 -9.07
C ALA A 53 -1.92 -10.21 -8.82
N PHE A 54 -0.85 -10.29 -9.62
CA PHE A 54 0.17 -11.33 -9.48
C PHE A 54 1.52 -10.86 -9.99
N GLU A 55 2.57 -11.49 -9.47
CA GLU A 55 3.95 -11.34 -9.91
C GLU A 55 4.48 -12.66 -10.46
N ILE A 56 5.43 -12.57 -11.39
CA ILE A 56 6.12 -13.72 -11.96
C ILE A 56 7.56 -13.71 -11.43
N GLN A 57 7.96 -14.75 -10.71
CA GLN A 57 9.30 -14.91 -10.15
C GLN A 57 10.02 -16.09 -10.79
N ALA A 58 11.33 -15.97 -11.03
CA ALA A 58 12.14 -17.07 -11.53
C ALA A 58 12.53 -18.02 -10.39
N CYS A 59 12.27 -19.31 -10.54
CA CYS A 59 12.64 -20.32 -9.55
C CYS A 59 14.16 -20.59 -9.61
N PRO A 60 14.93 -20.34 -8.54
CA PRO A 60 16.39 -20.49 -8.57
C PRO A 60 16.87 -21.96 -8.55
N HIS A 61 15.99 -22.93 -8.25
CA HIS A 61 16.40 -24.32 -7.95
C HIS A 61 15.97 -25.37 -8.99
N LYS A 62 15.45 -24.94 -10.16
CA LYS A 62 15.15 -25.86 -11.27
C LYS A 62 16.08 -25.58 -12.44
N THR A 63 16.64 -26.65 -13.02
CA THR A 63 17.40 -26.58 -14.27
C THR A 63 16.47 -26.16 -15.40
N GLY A 64 16.58 -24.89 -15.83
CA GLY A 64 15.70 -24.23 -16.80
C GLY A 64 14.94 -23.04 -16.19
N ALA A 65 14.54 -22.07 -17.02
CA ALA A 65 13.80 -20.87 -16.60
C ALA A 65 12.36 -21.22 -16.17
N SER A 66 12.20 -21.87 -15.02
CA SER A 66 10.91 -22.13 -14.41
C SER A 66 10.40 -20.82 -13.78
N LEU A 67 9.29 -20.31 -14.28
CA LEU A 67 8.63 -19.11 -13.76
C LEU A 67 7.47 -19.52 -12.84
N GLU A 68 7.38 -18.90 -11.67
CA GLU A 68 6.33 -19.10 -10.68
C GLU A 68 5.45 -17.87 -10.54
N LYS A 69 4.13 -18.09 -10.50
CA LYS A 69 3.13 -17.02 -10.42
C LYS A 69 2.69 -16.87 -8.96
N ILE A 70 3.02 -15.75 -8.33
CA ILE A 70 2.63 -15.42 -6.94
C ILE A 70 1.48 -14.42 -6.99
N TYR A 71 0.39 -14.73 -6.30
CA TYR A 71 -0.80 -13.87 -6.27
C TYR A 71 -0.77 -12.93 -5.07
N HIS A 72 -1.29 -11.73 -5.28
CA HIS A 72 -1.51 -10.72 -4.25
C HIS A 72 -3.00 -10.74 -3.93
N LEU A 73 -3.33 -11.07 -2.68
CA LEU A 73 -4.70 -11.23 -2.23
C LEU A 73 -5.01 -10.14 -1.22
N ASN A 74 -5.98 -9.28 -1.53
CA ASN A 74 -6.49 -8.31 -0.56
C ASN A 74 -7.19 -9.02 0.62
N GLU A 75 -7.60 -8.27 1.64
CA GLU A 75 -8.26 -8.81 2.84
C GLU A 75 -9.46 -9.72 2.51
N GLN A 76 -10.34 -9.28 1.60
CA GLN A 76 -11.56 -9.99 1.26
C GLN A 76 -11.26 -11.28 0.48
N GLN A 77 -10.37 -11.19 -0.51
CA GLN A 77 -9.92 -12.33 -1.31
C GLN A 77 -9.22 -13.38 -0.45
N ALA A 78 -8.30 -12.97 0.44
CA ALA A 78 -7.61 -13.89 1.33
C ALA A 78 -8.57 -14.55 2.32
N THR A 79 -9.51 -13.78 2.88
CA THR A 79 -10.54 -14.28 3.78
C THR A 79 -11.40 -15.34 3.09
N LEU A 80 -11.91 -15.03 1.89
CA LEU A 80 -12.70 -15.97 1.09
C LEU A 80 -11.90 -17.24 0.76
N LEU A 81 -10.68 -17.09 0.23
CA LEU A 81 -9.82 -18.21 -0.15
C LEU A 81 -9.65 -19.23 1.00
N ILE A 82 -9.49 -18.71 2.22
CA ILE A 82 -9.26 -19.49 3.43
C ILE A 82 -10.53 -20.21 3.93
N THR A 83 -11.72 -19.75 3.54
CA THR A 83 -12.97 -20.48 3.80
C THR A 83 -13.05 -21.78 3.02
N TYR A 84 -12.46 -21.84 1.82
CA TYR A 84 -12.39 -23.06 1.00
C TYR A 84 -11.33 -24.06 1.48
N MET A 85 -10.45 -23.67 2.40
CA MET A 85 -9.39 -24.51 2.94
C MET A 85 -9.90 -25.40 4.09
N LYS A 86 -9.48 -26.67 4.11
CA LYS A 86 -9.79 -27.62 5.20
C LYS A 86 -9.30 -27.09 6.55
N ASN A 87 -10.10 -27.28 7.60
CA ASN A 87 -9.79 -26.86 8.98
C ASN A 87 -8.75 -27.78 9.65
N THR A 88 -7.55 -27.88 9.10
CA THR A 88 -6.42 -28.53 9.78
C THR A 88 -5.86 -27.61 10.85
N GLU A 89 -5.14 -28.17 11.82
CA GLU A 89 -4.57 -27.38 12.93
C GLU A 89 -3.63 -26.25 12.46
N PRO A 90 -2.72 -26.45 11.47
CA PRO A 90 -1.95 -25.35 10.88
C PRO A 90 -2.83 -24.27 10.25
N VAL A 91 -3.87 -24.65 9.49
CA VAL A 91 -4.79 -23.71 8.85
C VAL A 91 -5.60 -22.91 9.88
N ARG A 92 -5.99 -23.51 11.00
CA ARG A 92 -6.70 -22.81 12.08
C ARG A 92 -5.79 -21.78 12.77
N ARG A 93 -4.52 -22.09 12.98
CA ARG A 93 -3.55 -21.13 13.52
C ARG A 93 -3.32 -19.98 12.54
N PHE A 94 -3.15 -20.29 11.26
CA PHE A 94 -3.02 -19.29 10.21
C PHE A 94 -4.25 -18.37 10.11
N LYS A 95 -5.47 -18.93 10.11
CA LYS A 95 -6.74 -18.16 10.15
C LYS A 95 -6.74 -17.12 11.27
N LYS A 96 -6.38 -17.52 12.49
CA LYS A 96 -6.32 -16.61 13.65
C LYS A 96 -5.26 -15.51 13.45
N ALA A 97 -4.07 -15.88 12.96
CA ALA A 97 -2.98 -14.95 12.76
C ALA A 97 -3.28 -13.94 11.63
N LEU A 98 -3.89 -14.40 10.55
CA LEU A 98 -4.25 -13.55 9.41
C LEU A 98 -5.33 -12.54 9.77
N VAL A 99 -6.36 -12.96 10.51
CA VAL A 99 -7.39 -12.03 11.02
C VAL A 99 -6.73 -10.94 11.86
N LYS A 100 -5.89 -11.30 12.82
CA LYS A 100 -5.16 -10.33 13.65
C LYS A 100 -4.29 -9.40 12.79
N GLY A 101 -3.61 -9.94 11.78
CA GLY A 101 -2.75 -9.17 10.86
C GLY A 101 -3.54 -8.11 10.09
N PHE A 102 -4.66 -8.48 9.47
CA PHE A 102 -5.49 -7.52 8.73
C PHE A 102 -6.11 -6.45 9.64
N PHE A 103 -6.57 -6.82 10.84
CA PHE A 103 -7.08 -5.84 11.81
C PHE A 103 -5.99 -4.85 12.24
N ALA A 104 -4.79 -5.33 12.58
CA ALA A 104 -3.68 -4.46 12.95
C ALA A 104 -3.29 -3.48 11.82
N MET A 105 -3.22 -3.97 10.58
CA MET A 105 -2.89 -3.14 9.42
C MET A 105 -3.99 -2.10 9.13
N ARG A 106 -5.26 -2.44 9.35
CA ARG A 106 -6.38 -1.48 9.23
C ARG A 106 -6.35 -0.41 10.31
N GLU A 107 -6.03 -0.78 11.55
CA GLU A 107 -5.86 0.17 12.65
C GLU A 107 -4.72 1.13 12.33
N GLU A 108 -3.57 0.63 11.88
CA GLU A 108 -2.43 1.45 11.49
C GLU A 108 -2.79 2.43 10.36
N LEU A 109 -3.49 1.98 9.31
CA LEU A 109 -3.96 2.87 8.23
C LEU A 109 -4.93 3.95 8.75
N THR A 110 -5.78 3.59 9.71
CA THR A 110 -6.73 4.52 10.33
C THR A 110 -6.00 5.57 11.16
N GLU A 111 -5.02 5.16 11.97
CA GLU A 111 -4.16 6.06 12.73
C GLU A 111 -3.37 7.00 11.81
N ARG A 112 -2.79 6.48 10.72
CA ARG A 112 -2.11 7.29 9.70
C ARG A 112 -3.06 8.35 9.12
N ARG A 113 -4.32 7.99 8.83
CA ARG A 113 -5.35 8.92 8.34
C ARG A 113 -5.70 10.00 9.37
N ILE A 114 -5.87 9.61 10.64
CA ILE A 114 -6.16 10.54 11.75
C ILE A 114 -4.97 11.49 11.96
N ASN A 115 -3.75 10.98 12.06
CA ASN A 115 -2.56 11.81 12.23
C ASN A 115 -2.40 12.80 11.07
N ARG A 116 -2.64 12.37 9.83
CA ARG A 116 -2.64 13.24 8.65
C ARG A 116 -3.72 14.31 8.73
N SER A 117 -4.94 13.96 9.15
CA SER A 117 -6.03 14.94 9.27
C SER A 117 -5.72 15.95 10.38
N MET A 118 -5.23 15.50 11.54
CA MET A 118 -4.81 16.37 12.64
C MET A 118 -3.70 17.35 12.22
N LEU A 119 -2.67 16.86 11.51
CA LEU A 119 -1.61 17.71 10.96
C LEU A 119 -2.13 18.79 10.00
N LYS A 120 -3.16 18.49 9.19
CA LYS A 120 -3.76 19.51 8.32
C LYS A 120 -4.43 20.64 9.09
N HIS A 121 -4.96 20.37 10.28
CA HIS A 121 -5.62 21.38 11.11
C HIS A 121 -4.62 22.20 11.94
N THR A 122 -3.49 21.61 12.34
CA THR A 122 -2.45 22.31 13.13
C THR A 122 -1.54 23.16 12.26
N HIS A 123 -1.26 22.74 11.03
CA HIS A 123 -0.45 23.52 10.09
C HIS A 123 -1.34 24.43 9.23
N LYS A 124 -1.30 25.74 9.51
CA LYS A 124 -1.83 26.75 8.58
C LYS A 124 -1.17 26.56 7.22
N SER A 125 -1.95 26.62 6.14
CA SER A 125 -1.40 26.57 4.80
C SER A 125 -0.43 27.75 4.58
N LEU A 126 0.54 27.62 3.67
CA LEU A 126 1.46 28.72 3.36
C LEU A 126 0.70 29.99 2.96
N ALA A 127 -0.44 29.86 2.28
CA ALA A 127 -1.32 30.96 1.92
C ALA A 127 -1.93 31.65 3.16
N GLU A 128 -2.42 30.88 4.13
CA GLU A 128 -2.98 31.40 5.37
C GLU A 128 -1.91 32.04 6.26
N ALA A 129 -0.71 31.46 6.31
CA ALA A 129 0.41 32.03 7.05
C ALA A 129 0.87 33.36 6.45
N VAL A 130 0.94 33.47 5.11
CA VAL A 130 1.30 34.72 4.42
C VAL A 130 0.26 35.81 4.63
N LYS A 131 -1.05 35.47 4.69
CA LYS A 131 -2.11 36.43 5.00
C LYS A 131 -1.99 37.07 6.39
N LEU A 132 -1.28 36.45 7.32
CA LEU A 132 -1.04 36.98 8.67
C LEU A 132 0.12 37.99 8.71
N ILE A 133 0.88 38.13 7.62
CA ILE A 133 1.98 39.10 7.53
C ILE A 133 1.36 40.51 7.36
N PRO A 134 1.70 41.48 8.22
CA PRO A 134 1.23 42.85 8.07
C PRO A 134 1.59 43.44 6.69
N PRO A 135 0.69 44.21 6.05
CA PRO A 135 0.96 44.75 4.72
C PRO A 135 2.17 45.67 4.73
N HIS A 136 3.03 45.51 3.73
CA HIS A 136 4.24 46.31 3.49
C HIS A 136 4.37 46.60 1.99
N PRO A 137 5.28 47.50 1.54
CA PRO A 137 5.34 48.01 0.15
C PRO A 137 5.46 46.96 -0.97
N HIS A 138 5.74 45.70 -0.63
CA HIS A 138 5.92 44.59 -1.57
C HIS A 138 5.09 43.35 -1.22
N SER A 139 4.07 43.49 -0.37
CA SER A 139 3.32 42.35 0.17
C SER A 139 2.49 41.59 -0.87
N ALA A 140 2.15 42.25 -1.99
CA ALA A 140 1.42 41.64 -3.10
C ALA A 140 2.08 40.38 -3.69
N PHE A 141 3.40 40.24 -3.54
CA PHE A 141 4.16 39.11 -4.10
C PHE A 141 4.71 38.15 -3.04
N ASP A 142 4.39 38.33 -1.76
CA ASP A 142 4.96 37.53 -0.68
C ASP A 142 4.66 36.05 -0.84
N TYR A 143 3.41 35.70 -1.16
CA TYR A 143 3.03 34.32 -1.41
C TYR A 143 3.90 33.70 -2.53
N ALA A 144 4.05 34.40 -3.65
CA ALA A 144 4.83 33.91 -4.79
C ALA A 144 6.32 33.72 -4.42
N LYS A 145 6.89 34.65 -3.64
CA LYS A 145 8.29 34.58 -3.18
C LYS A 145 8.52 33.42 -2.21
N TYR A 146 7.71 33.31 -1.16
CA TYR A 146 7.84 32.25 -0.16
C TYR A 146 7.53 30.87 -0.76
N HIS A 147 6.54 30.77 -1.64
CA HIS A 147 6.23 29.54 -2.36
C HIS A 147 7.40 29.12 -3.27
N ALA A 148 8.03 30.04 -4.01
CA ALA A 148 9.19 29.71 -4.82
C ALA A 148 10.41 29.29 -3.98
N LEU A 149 10.67 29.98 -2.86
CA LEU A 149 11.76 29.67 -1.94
C LEU A 149 11.61 28.27 -1.33
N ALA A 150 10.41 27.93 -0.85
CA ALA A 150 10.13 26.62 -0.25
C ALA A 150 10.43 25.46 -1.22
N TYR A 151 10.07 25.61 -2.50
CA TYR A 151 10.38 24.61 -3.52
C TYR A 151 11.87 24.50 -3.82
N ILE A 152 12.60 25.62 -3.82
CA ILE A 152 14.06 25.60 -4.02
C ILE A 152 14.75 24.89 -2.86
N VAL A 153 14.35 25.15 -1.62
CA VAL A 153 14.92 24.47 -0.43
C VAL A 153 14.61 22.98 -0.44
N ALA A 154 13.37 22.59 -0.72
CA ALA A 154 12.95 21.18 -0.66
C ALA A 154 13.43 20.35 -1.86
N PHE A 155 13.50 20.93 -3.07
CA PHE A 155 13.72 20.18 -4.32
C PHE A 155 14.89 20.69 -5.16
N GLY A 156 15.64 21.70 -4.68
CA GLY A 156 16.77 22.30 -5.41
C GLY A 156 16.38 23.09 -6.67
N CYS A 157 15.08 23.27 -6.95
CA CYS A 157 14.62 23.95 -8.16
C CYS A 157 13.25 24.61 -7.97
N SER A 158 12.90 25.55 -8.86
CA SER A 158 11.64 26.29 -8.79
C SER A 158 10.43 25.45 -9.21
N PRO A 159 9.20 25.81 -8.80
CA PRO A 159 7.98 25.03 -9.10
C PRO A 159 7.78 24.77 -10.60
N SER A 160 8.00 25.79 -11.45
CA SER A 160 7.86 25.68 -12.91
C SER A 160 8.90 24.74 -13.53
N LYS A 161 10.13 24.72 -12.99
CA LYS A 161 11.18 23.78 -13.42
C LYS A 161 10.85 22.36 -12.98
N LEU A 162 10.33 22.19 -11.76
CA LEU A 162 9.92 20.89 -11.23
C LEU A 162 8.76 20.27 -12.02
N LYS A 163 7.75 21.06 -12.41
CA LYS A 163 6.65 20.62 -13.28
C LYS A 163 7.16 20.10 -14.63
N LYS A 164 8.07 20.84 -15.28
CA LYS A 164 8.72 20.42 -16.53
C LYS A 164 9.52 19.12 -16.37
N ARG A 165 10.28 18.98 -15.27
CA ARG A 165 11.06 17.76 -14.98
C ARG A 165 10.19 16.52 -14.78
N ARG A 166 8.96 16.68 -14.28
CA ARG A 166 8.03 15.57 -14.01
C ARG A 166 7.12 15.22 -15.21
N ASN A 167 7.27 15.88 -16.37
CA ASN A 167 6.36 15.74 -17.52
C ASN A 167 4.87 15.87 -17.16
N ALA A 168 4.54 16.62 -16.11
CA ALA A 168 3.16 16.89 -15.74
C ALA A 168 2.62 18.01 -16.65
N LYS A 169 1.59 17.73 -17.45
CA LYS A 169 0.87 18.76 -18.23
C LYS A 169 0.25 19.79 -17.26
N ALA A 170 0.24 21.05 -17.71
CA ALA A 170 -0.15 22.23 -16.94
C ALA A 170 -1.58 22.13 -16.39
#